data_AF-A0A1B1S803-F1
#
_entry.id   AF-A0A1B1S803-F1
#
_cell.length_a   1.000
_cell.length_b   1.000
_cell.length_c   1.000
_cell.angle_alpha   90.00
_cell.angle_beta   90.00
_cell.angle_gamma   90.00
#
_symmetry.space_group_name_H-M   'P 1'
#
loop_
_entity.id
_entity.type
_entity.pdbx_description
1 polymer ?
#
loop_
_entity_poly.entity_id
_entity_poly.type
_entity_poly.pdbx_seq_one_letter_code
_entity_poly.pdbx_strand_id
1 'polypeptide(L)' 'MNIIFLDFDGVMDTASYDMYLVRNGMSECDEKGRPVFDPKCIENLKHIIVATGADIVVTSDWNISTHIRIY' A
#
# COMPACT_ATOMS: atom_id res chain seq x y z
N MET A 1 19.22 12.78 -4.77
CA MET A 1 18.52 11.54 -4.38
C MET A 1 17.37 11.96 -3.50
N ASN A 2 16.14 11.83 -3.98
CA ASN A 2 14.95 12.16 -3.19
C ASN A 2 14.33 10.83 -2.75
N ILE A 3 14.20 10.63 -1.45
CA ILE A 3 13.66 9.39 -0.89
C ILE A 3 12.46 9.77 -0.02
N ILE A 4 11.33 9.12 -0.28
CA ILE A 4 10.12 9.24 0.53
C ILE A 4 10.00 7.98 1.36
N PHE A 5 10.02 8.13 2.68
CA PHE A 5 9.73 7.05 3.62
C PHE A 5 8.24 7.06 3.92
N LEU A 6 7.62 5.90 3.79
CA LEU A 6 6.18 5.76 3.86
C LEU A 6 5.82 4.56 4.72
N ASP A 7 5.03 4.81 5.76
CA ASP A 7 4.35 3.74 6.49
C ASP A 7 3.24 3.18 5.61
N PHE A 8 3.12 1.86 5.52
CA PHE A 8 2.08 1.25 4.70
C PHE A 8 0.70 1.31 5.38
N ASP A 9 0.66 1.23 6.70
CA ASP A 9 -0.56 1.22 7.50
C ASP A 9 -1.18 2.63 7.48
N GLY A 10 -2.46 2.72 7.12
CA GLY A 10 -3.17 3.99 6.95
C GLY A 10 -2.81 4.78 5.69
N VAL A 11 -1.82 4.35 4.88
CA VAL A 11 -1.52 4.96 3.57
C VAL A 11 -1.94 4.03 2.44
N MET A 12 -1.39 2.83 2.37
CA MET A 12 -1.72 1.83 1.35
C MET A 12 -2.80 0.87 1.83
N ASP A 13 -2.87 0.63 3.13
CA ASP A 13 -3.95 -0.10 3.80
C ASP A 13 -4.93 0.93 4.39
N THR A 14 -6.01 1.24 3.68
CA THR A 14 -6.94 2.32 4.08
C THR A 14 -8.26 1.75 4.55
N ALA A 15 -8.73 2.20 5.72
CA ALA A 15 -10.04 1.82 6.25
C ALA A 15 -11.20 2.10 5.26
N SER A 16 -11.04 3.11 4.40
CA SER A 16 -12.01 3.38 3.33
C SER A 16 -12.08 2.28 2.28
N TYR A 17 -10.92 1.71 1.91
CA TYR A 17 -10.87 0.64 0.93
C TYR A 17 -11.26 -0.70 1.55
N ASP A 18 -10.88 -0.97 2.80
CA ASP A 18 -11.34 -2.14 3.55
C ASP A 18 -12.88 -2.17 3.63
N MET A 19 -13.49 -1.04 3.98
CA MET A 19 -14.94 -0.91 4.00
C MET A 19 -15.57 -1.13 2.61
N TYR A 20 -14.91 -0.69 1.54
CA TYR A 20 -15.34 -1.00 0.18
C TYR A 20 -15.27 -2.50 -0.12
N LEU A 21 -14.18 -3.18 0.24
CA LEU A 21 -14.01 -4.62 0.04
C LEU A 21 -15.09 -5.41 0.78
N VAL A 22 -15.29 -5.13 2.07
CA VAL A 22 -16.30 -5.77 2.91
C VAL A 22 -17.71 -5.59 2.32
N ARG A 23 -18.06 -4.37 1.89
CA ARG A 23 -19.38 -4.08 1.30
C ARG A 23 -19.64 -4.83 0.00
N ASN A 24 -18.60 -5.17 -0.74
CA ASN A 24 -18.69 -5.91 -1.99
C ASN A 24 -18.47 -7.42 -1.83
N GLY A 25 -18.34 -7.92 -0.58
CA GLY A 25 -18.08 -9.34 -0.31
C GLY A 25 -16.70 -9.80 -0.79
N MET A 26 -15.75 -8.88 -0.92
CA MET A 26 -14.37 -9.14 -1.30
C MET A 26 -13.52 -9.35 -0.04
N SER A 27 -12.41 -10.08 -0.17
CA SER A 27 -11.48 -10.27 0.94
C SER A 27 -10.61 -9.03 1.11
N GLU A 28 -10.41 -8.61 2.36
CA GLU A 28 -9.47 -7.57 2.77
C GLU A 28 -8.00 -8.04 2.65
N CYS A 29 -7.78 -9.35 2.52
CA CYS A 29 -6.45 -9.94 2.42
C CYS A 29 -6.29 -10.82 1.17
N ASP A 30 -5.06 -10.93 0.69
CA ASP A 30 -4.69 -11.91 -0.33
C ASP A 30 -4.57 -13.33 0.24
N GLU A 31 -4.27 -14.30 -0.63
CA GLU A 31 -4.12 -15.72 -0.27
C GLU A 31 -3.05 -16.00 0.81
N LYS A 32 -2.15 -15.04 1.06
CA LYS A 32 -1.08 -15.15 2.06
C LYS A 32 -1.40 -14.37 3.34
N GLY A 33 -2.60 -13.81 3.46
CA GLY A 33 -3.01 -13.01 4.61
C GLY A 33 -2.41 -11.60 4.60
N ARG A 34 -1.97 -11.08 3.44
CA ARG A 34 -1.46 -9.70 3.33
C ARG A 34 -2.61 -8.77 2.94
N PRO A 35 -2.68 -7.54 3.47
CA PRO A 35 -3.75 -6.60 3.13
C PRO A 35 -3.76 -6.27 1.64
N VAL A 36 -4.96 -6.13 1.08
CA VAL A 36 -5.16 -5.67 -0.29
C VAL A 36 -5.05 -4.15 -0.32
N PHE A 37 -4.00 -3.64 -0.96
CA PHE A 37 -3.76 -2.20 -0.99
C PHE A 37 -4.81 -1.42 -1.78
N ASP A 38 -5.11 -0.22 -1.30
CA ASP A 38 -5.98 0.75 -1.96
C ASP A 38 -5.39 1.12 -3.35
N PRO A 39 -6.06 0.74 -4.45
CA PRO A 39 -5.54 0.95 -5.79
C PRO A 39 -5.40 2.43 -6.15
N LYS A 40 -6.22 3.30 -5.56
CA LYS A 40 -6.12 4.75 -5.77
C LYS A 40 -4.87 5.31 -5.10
N CYS A 41 -4.51 4.79 -3.93
CA CYS A 41 -3.25 5.15 -3.29
C CYS A 41 -2.06 4.74 -4.17
N ILE A 42 -2.06 3.49 -4.67
CA ILE A 42 -0.98 2.99 -5.54
C ILE A 42 -0.83 3.87 -6.80
N GLU A 43 -1.92 4.31 -7.42
CA GLU A 43 -1.88 5.23 -8.57
C GLU A 43 -1.24 6.58 -8.22
N ASN A 44 -1.59 7.16 -7.07
CA ASN A 44 -1.00 8.42 -6.61
C ASN A 44 0.51 8.27 -6.33
N LEU A 45 0.93 7.16 -5.71
CA LEU A 45 2.35 6.90 -5.46
C LEU A 45 3.12 6.78 -6.78
N LYS A 46 2.55 6.10 -7.78
CA LYS A 46 3.12 6.04 -9.14
C LYS A 46 3.26 7.42 -9.75
N HIS A 47 2.24 8.27 -9.60
CA HIS A 47 2.30 9.65 -10.08
C HIS A 47 3.42 10.46 -9.41
N ILE A 48 3.59 10.33 -8.09
CA ILE A 48 4.67 11.00 -7.34
C ILE A 48 6.04 10.55 -7.83
N ILE A 49 6.27 9.25 -8.03
CA ILE A 49 7.53 8.72 -8.55
C ILE A 49 7.84 9.36 -9.91
N VAL A 50 6.88 9.34 -10.83
CA VAL A 50 7.06 9.89 -12.19
C VAL A 50 7.30 11.40 -12.16
N ALA A 51 6.55 12.15 -11.34
CA ALA A 51 6.63 13.61 -11.30
C ALA A 51 7.90 14.12 -10.62
N THR A 52 8.46 13.37 -9.66
CA THR A 52 9.55 13.86 -8.79
C THR A 52 10.88 13.14 -9.01
N GLY A 53 10.86 11.96 -9.64
CA GLY A 53 12.01 11.05 -9.69
C GLY A 53 12.43 10.54 -8.31
N ALA A 54 11.53 10.58 -7.32
CA ALA A 54 11.81 10.09 -5.98
C ALA A 54 11.68 8.56 -5.91
N ASP A 55 12.51 7.95 -5.09
CA ASP A 55 12.35 6.57 -4.64
C ASP A 55 11.42 6.53 -3.43
N ILE A 56 10.51 5.55 -3.39
CA ILE A 56 9.62 5.34 -2.25
C ILE A 56 10.09 4.09 -1.51
N VAL A 57 10.40 4.27 -0.23
CA VAL A 57 10.73 3.18 0.70
C VAL A 57 9.53 2.97 1.61
N VAL A 58 8.96 1.77 1.53
CA VAL A 58 7.83 1.37 2.35
C VAL A 58 8.33 0.61 3.57
N THR A 59 7.87 1.03 4.74
CA THR A 59 8.11 0.35 6.01
C THR A 59 6.81 -0.17 6.60
N SER A 60 6.91 -1.21 7.40
CA SER A 60 5.78 -1.85 8.06
C SER A 60 6.24 -2.27 9.44
N ASP A 61 5.49 -1.86 10.47
CA ASP A 61 5.67 -2.35 11.85
C ASP A 61 4.91 -3.66 12.09
N TRP A 62 4.14 -4.12 11.10
CA TRP A 62 3.53 -5.42 11.17
C TRP A 62 4.64 -6.45 11.02
N ASN A 63 4.79 -7.31 12.03
CA ASN A 63 5.73 -8.43 12.01
C ASN A 63 5.22 -9.55 11.07
N ILE A 64 4.84 -9.16 9.86
CA ILE A 64 4.65 -10.04 8.72
C ILE A 64 6.04 -10.15 8.13
N SER A 65 6.69 -11.30 8.36
CA SER A 65 8.06 -11.65 7.95
C SER A 65 8.28 -11.65 6.41
N THR A 66 7.92 -10.59 5.69
CA THR A 66 7.96 -10.54 4.22
C THR A 66 8.35 -9.14 3.74
N HIS A 67 9.37 -9.08 2.88
CA HIS A 67 9.72 -7.86 2.14
C HIS A 67 8.57 -7.50 1.19
N ILE A 68 7.96 -6.34 1.39
CA ILE A 68 6.94 -5.81 0.47
C ILE A 68 7.66 -5.20 -0.73
N ARG A 69 7.58 -5.86 -1.89
CA ARG A 69 7.98 -5.27 -3.18
C ARG A 69 6.73 -4.74 -3.88
N ILE A 70 6.71 -3.44 -4.16
CA ILE A 70 5.70 -2.79 -4.99
C ILE A 70 6.17 -2.89 -6.45
N TYR A 71 5.28 -3.34 -7.34
CA TYR A 71 5.48 -3.39 -8.79
C TYR A 71 4.69 -2.28 -9.51
#